data_AF-A0A5B8G0Q5-F1
#
_entry.id   AF-A0A5B8G0Q5-F1
#
_cell.length_a   1.000
_cell.length_b   1.000
_cell.length_c   1.000
_cell.angle_alpha   90.00
_cell.angle_beta   90.00
_cell.angle_gamma   90.00
#
_symmetry.space_group_name_H-M   'P 1'
#
loop_
_entity.id
_entity.type
_entity.pdbx_description
1 polymer ?
#
loop_
_entity_poly.entity_id
_entity_poly.type
_entity_poly.pdbx_seq_one_letter_code
_entity_poly.pdbx_strand_id
1 'polypeptide(L)'
;MKALQIYDRFTLALAAAAGLSLALSTLAIVVDVTLRNTGFRPFQFTSAVVEYVMLFVTVAAAPWLARIGAHVAINALVDRLPGGLQSLLGRAVIVLCVVVLEVLAWRAGALTIQEWGFGSVDIRSIAIPGWLAYALLCAGFGLMGLEFLVKLLRGETRAGGDGAH
;
A
#
# COMPACT_ATOMS: atom_id res chain seq x y z
N MET A 1 -23.27 -0.86 -9.92
CA MET A 1 -22.94 -1.98 -8.98
C MET A 1 -21.84 -2.91 -9.49
N LYS A 2 -21.80 -3.32 -10.79
CA LYS A 2 -20.72 -4.20 -11.32
C LYS A 2 -19.29 -3.62 -11.24
N ALA A 3 -19.11 -2.32 -11.49
CA ALA A 3 -17.79 -1.67 -11.47
C ALA A 3 -17.10 -1.73 -10.09
N LEU A 4 -17.89 -1.58 -9.02
CA LEU A 4 -17.38 -1.67 -7.65
C LEU A 4 -16.95 -3.10 -7.29
N GLN A 5 -17.73 -4.11 -7.72
CA GLN A 5 -17.37 -5.51 -7.49
C GLN A 5 -16.09 -5.93 -8.22
N ILE A 6 -15.84 -5.38 -9.42
CA ILE A 6 -14.61 -5.62 -10.18
C ILE A 6 -13.42 -5.00 -9.44
N TYR A 7 -13.56 -3.77 -8.96
CA TYR A 7 -12.54 -3.08 -8.19
C TYR A 7 -12.24 -3.78 -6.84
N ASP A 8 -13.28 -4.30 -6.18
CA ASP A 8 -13.14 -5.06 -4.94
C ASP A 8 -12.34 -6.36 -5.17
N ARG A 9 -12.66 -7.10 -6.24
CA ARG A 9 -11.91 -8.30 -6.63
C ARG A 9 -10.47 -7.99 -7.01
N PHE A 10 -10.25 -6.88 -7.71
CA PHE A 10 -8.90 -6.44 -8.08
C PHE A 10 -8.04 -6.16 -6.83
N THR A 11 -8.59 -5.41 -5.88
CA THR A 11 -7.90 -5.08 -4.63
C THR A 11 -7.61 -6.32 -3.78
N LEU A 12 -8.55 -7.28 -3.73
CA LEU A 12 -8.36 -8.56 -3.06
C LEU A 12 -7.29 -9.42 -3.76
N ALA A 13 -7.27 -9.44 -5.08
CA ALA A 13 -6.25 -10.16 -5.85
C ALA A 13 -4.85 -9.58 -5.61
N LEU A 14 -4.73 -8.24 -5.55
CA LEU A 14 -3.47 -7.56 -5.17
C LEU A 14 -3.03 -7.96 -3.76
N ALA A 15 -3.94 -8.00 -2.79
CA ALA A 15 -3.62 -8.41 -1.42
C ALA A 15 -3.20 -9.89 -1.35
N ALA A 16 -3.85 -10.79 -2.10
CA ALA A 16 -3.47 -12.19 -2.19
C ALA A 16 -2.09 -12.36 -2.84
N ALA A 17 -1.82 -11.62 -3.91
CA ALA A 17 -0.51 -11.59 -4.56
C ALA A 17 0.58 -11.08 -3.60
N ALA A 18 0.30 -10.02 -2.84
CA ALA A 18 1.19 -9.49 -1.82
C ALA A 18 1.50 -10.54 -0.73
N GLY A 19 0.48 -11.22 -0.22
CA GLY A 19 0.65 -12.30 0.76
C GLY A 19 1.51 -13.46 0.23
N LEU A 20 1.26 -13.88 -1.00
CA LEU A 20 2.04 -14.94 -1.66
C LEU A 20 3.50 -14.50 -1.86
N SER A 21 3.74 -13.30 -2.38
CA SER A 21 5.07 -12.74 -2.58
C SER A 21 5.85 -12.61 -1.28
N LEU A 22 5.19 -12.26 -0.17
CA LEU A 22 5.80 -12.18 1.16
C LEU A 22 6.22 -13.58 1.67
N ALA A 23 5.34 -14.58 1.51
CA ALA A 23 5.65 -15.95 1.89
C ALA A 23 6.83 -16.51 1.10
N LEU A 24 6.85 -16.29 -0.22
CA LEU A 24 7.96 -16.70 -1.09
C LEU A 24 9.26 -15.98 -0.73
N SER A 25 9.21 -14.68 -0.44
CA SER A 25 10.41 -13.91 -0.01
C SER A 25 10.97 -14.44 1.30
N THR A 26 10.09 -14.78 2.25
CA THR A 26 10.50 -15.37 3.53
C THR A 26 11.22 -16.70 3.31
N LEU A 27 10.66 -17.59 2.47
CA LEU A 27 11.30 -18.85 2.12
C LEU A 27 12.65 -18.63 1.43
N ALA A 28 12.74 -17.68 0.50
CA ALA A 28 13.97 -17.36 -0.21
C ALA A 28 15.08 -16.89 0.75
N ILE A 29 14.75 -16.03 1.73
CA ILE A 29 15.71 -15.58 2.75
C ILE A 29 16.17 -16.76 3.62
N VAL A 30 15.26 -17.64 4.05
CA VAL A 30 15.62 -18.83 4.85
C VAL A 30 16.59 -19.74 4.10
N VAL A 31 16.35 -19.99 2.81
CA VAL A 31 17.25 -20.78 1.95
C VAL A 31 18.61 -20.09 1.81
N ASP A 32 18.64 -18.78 1.58
CA ASP A 32 19.89 -18.01 1.44
C ASP A 32 20.74 -18.06 2.71
N VAL A 33 20.11 -17.90 3.89
CA VAL A 33 20.77 -17.99 5.19
C VAL A 33 21.31 -19.40 5.44
N THR A 34 20.56 -20.44 5.06
CA THR A 34 20.97 -21.84 5.23
C THR A 34 22.17 -22.19 4.34
N LEU A 35 22.16 -21.76 3.08
CA LEU A 35 23.29 -21.91 2.14
C LEU A 35 24.55 -21.22 2.67
N ARG A 36 24.40 -20.00 3.19
CA ARG A 36 25.50 -19.23 3.77
C ARG A 36 26.08 -19.90 5.03
N ASN A 37 25.23 -20.53 5.84
CA ASN A 37 25.64 -21.24 7.05
C ASN A 37 26.33 -22.59 6.77
N THR A 38 25.98 -23.24 5.66
CA THR A 38 26.55 -24.54 5.23
C THR A 38 27.81 -24.41 4.37
N GLY A 39 28.33 -23.18 4.19
CA GLY A 39 29.58 -22.91 3.48
C GLY A 39 29.43 -22.75 1.96
N PHE A 40 28.21 -22.81 1.42
CA PHE A 40 27.94 -22.53 0.01
C PHE A 40 27.84 -21.01 -0.24
N ARG A 41 28.16 -20.56 -1.46
CA ARG A 41 28.00 -19.15 -1.83
C ARG A 41 26.51 -18.83 -2.02
N PRO A 42 25.93 -17.90 -1.24
CA PRO A 42 24.55 -17.45 -1.43
C PRO A 42 24.39 -16.70 -2.75
N PHE A 43 23.16 -16.61 -3.25
CA PHE A 43 22.86 -15.90 -4.49
C PHE A 43 22.94 -14.40 -4.25
N GLN A 44 23.84 -13.69 -4.95
CA GLN A 44 24.03 -12.24 -4.80
C GLN A 44 22.75 -11.43 -5.11
N PHE A 45 21.86 -11.97 -5.94
CA PHE A 45 20.60 -11.31 -6.33
C PHE A 45 19.51 -11.33 -5.25
N THR A 46 19.54 -12.29 -4.31
CA THR A 46 18.44 -12.49 -3.33
C THR A 46 18.11 -11.21 -2.58
N SER A 47 19.13 -10.46 -2.14
CA SER A 47 18.92 -9.23 -1.37
C SER A 47 18.22 -8.14 -2.18
N ALA A 48 18.57 -7.96 -3.45
CA ALA A 48 17.95 -6.95 -4.30
C ALA A 48 16.51 -7.33 -4.66
N VAL A 49 16.23 -8.61 -4.91
CA VAL A 49 14.86 -9.10 -5.15
C VAL A 49 13.97 -8.86 -3.96
N VAL A 50 14.42 -9.28 -2.78
CA VAL A 50 13.62 -9.21 -1.55
C VAL A 50 13.20 -7.77 -1.26
N GLU A 51 14.10 -6.81 -1.45
CA GLU A 51 13.79 -5.40 -1.22
C GLU A 51 12.67 -4.90 -2.15
N TYR A 52 12.76 -5.18 -3.45
CA TYR A 52 11.72 -4.81 -4.40
C TYR A 52 10.42 -5.58 -4.18
N VAL A 53 10.50 -6.83 -3.74
CA VAL A 53 9.31 -7.61 -3.38
C VAL A 53 8.65 -7.03 -2.13
N MET A 54 9.39 -6.64 -1.09
CA MET A 54 8.80 -5.98 0.08
C MET A 54 8.14 -4.66 -0.30
N LEU A 55 8.75 -3.88 -1.20
CA LEU A 55 8.15 -2.68 -1.74
C LEU A 55 6.85 -3.00 -2.50
N PHE A 56 6.85 -4.00 -3.38
CA PHE A 56 5.63 -4.45 -4.05
C PHE A 56 4.54 -4.91 -3.06
N VAL A 57 4.90 -5.72 -2.06
CA VAL A 57 3.98 -6.24 -1.04
C VAL A 57 3.31 -5.11 -0.27
N THR A 58 4.09 -4.12 0.18
CA THR A 58 3.54 -2.97 0.93
C THR A 58 2.53 -2.19 0.08
N VAL A 59 2.91 -1.86 -1.15
CA VAL A 59 2.09 -1.10 -2.09
C VAL A 59 0.82 -1.87 -2.49
N ALA A 60 0.93 -3.17 -2.74
CA ALA A 60 -0.19 -4.01 -3.18
C ALA A 60 -1.17 -4.36 -2.05
N ALA A 61 -0.70 -4.54 -0.81
CA ALA A 61 -1.56 -4.82 0.34
C ALA A 61 -2.28 -3.56 0.85
N ALA A 62 -1.71 -2.38 0.64
CA ALA A 62 -2.17 -1.16 1.29
C ALA A 62 -3.60 -0.70 0.93
N PRO A 63 -4.10 -0.80 -0.32
CA PRO A 63 -5.49 -0.44 -0.64
C PRO A 63 -6.51 -1.35 0.08
N TRP A 64 -6.22 -2.66 0.18
CA TRP A 64 -7.07 -3.59 0.91
C TRP A 64 -7.02 -3.35 2.42
N LEU A 65 -5.85 -3.02 2.96
CA LEU A 65 -5.70 -2.71 4.38
C LEU A 65 -6.40 -1.38 4.73
N ALA A 66 -6.31 -0.36 3.87
CA ALA A 66 -7.05 0.90 4.00
C ALA A 66 -8.57 0.69 3.97
N ARG A 67 -9.06 -0.36 3.31
CA ARG A 67 -10.48 -0.75 3.37
C ARG A 67 -10.89 -1.19 4.78
N ILE A 68 -10.14 -2.11 5.37
CA ILE A 68 -10.50 -2.77 6.63
C ILE A 68 -10.17 -1.89 7.84
N GLY A 69 -9.00 -1.25 7.84
CA GLY A 69 -8.46 -0.54 9.01
C GLY A 69 -8.89 0.93 9.14
N ALA A 70 -9.43 1.55 8.08
CA ALA A 70 -9.77 2.98 8.12
C ALA A 70 -10.77 3.34 9.22
N HIS A 71 -11.77 2.49 9.47
CA HIS A 71 -12.75 2.74 10.53
C HIS A 71 -12.11 2.70 11.92
N VAL A 72 -11.18 1.78 12.18
CA VAL A 72 -10.58 1.62 13.51
C VAL A 72 -9.72 2.82 13.88
N ALA A 73 -8.88 3.31 12.96
CA ALA A 73 -7.99 4.44 13.21
C ALA A 73 -8.77 5.75 13.44
N ILE A 74 -9.85 5.96 12.66
CA ILE A 74 -10.69 7.16 12.79
C ILE A 74 -11.54 7.06 14.06
N ASN A 75 -12.18 5.91 14.33
CA ASN A 75 -13.00 5.72 15.52
C ASN A 75 -12.18 5.91 16.80
N ALA A 76 -10.95 5.37 16.89
CA ALA A 76 -10.09 5.57 18.06
C ALA A 76 -9.82 7.05 18.40
N LEU A 77 -9.74 7.92 17.38
CA LEU A 77 -9.57 9.37 17.55
C LEU A 77 -10.90 10.08 17.83
N VAL A 78 -11.97 9.65 17.16
CA VAL A 78 -13.29 10.28 17.15
C VAL A 78 -14.14 9.91 18.37
N ASP A 79 -13.97 8.70 18.93
CA ASP A 79 -14.71 8.17 20.09
C ASP A 79 -14.50 9.01 21.37
N ARG A 80 -13.47 9.87 21.39
CA ARG A 80 -13.22 10.81 22.50
C ARG A 80 -13.99 12.13 22.41
N LEU A 81 -14.76 12.36 21.34
CA LEU A 81 -15.49 13.61 21.13
C LEU A 81 -17.02 13.47 21.31
N PRO A 82 -17.75 14.56 21.65
CA PRO A 82 -19.21 14.55 21.71
C PRO A 82 -19.85 14.39 20.31
N GLY A 83 -20.95 13.63 20.22
CA GLY A 83 -21.48 13.00 18.99
C GLY A 83 -21.74 13.89 17.76
N GLY A 84 -21.98 15.19 17.94
CA GLY A 84 -22.15 16.12 16.81
C GLY A 84 -20.85 16.42 16.04
N LEU A 85 -19.73 16.54 16.76
CA LEU A 85 -18.41 16.85 16.17
C LEU A 85 -17.75 15.63 15.53
N GLN A 86 -18.16 14.43 15.94
CA GLN A 86 -17.58 13.17 15.50
C GLN A 86 -17.67 12.99 13.98
N SER A 87 -18.84 13.27 13.41
CA SER A 87 -19.08 13.11 11.97
C SER A 87 -18.31 14.12 11.12
N LEU A 88 -18.20 15.37 11.58
CA LEU A 88 -17.49 16.44 10.88
C LEU A 88 -15.98 16.19 10.89
N LEU A 89 -15.42 15.84 12.05
CA LEU A 89 -14.00 15.52 12.19
C LEU A 89 -13.63 14.25 11.43
N GLY A 90 -14.46 13.21 11.48
CA GLY A 90 -14.25 11.99 10.69
C GLY A 90 -14.16 12.29 9.19
N ARG A 91 -15.05 13.15 8.66
CA ARG A 91 -14.98 13.61 7.26
C ARG A 91 -13.71 14.42 6.98
N ALA A 92 -13.36 15.36 7.85
CA ALA A 92 -12.17 16.20 7.69
C ALA A 92 -10.88 15.36 7.63
N VAL A 93 -10.76 14.35 8.50
CA VAL A 93 -9.60 13.44 8.50
C VAL A 93 -9.52 12.64 7.20
N ILE A 94 -10.64 12.08 6.72
CA ILE A 94 -10.63 11.33 5.45
C ILE A 94 -10.23 12.25 4.28
N VAL A 95 -10.78 13.47 4.22
CA VAL A 95 -10.39 14.46 3.20
C VAL A 95 -8.90 14.76 3.26
N LEU A 96 -8.36 14.98 4.45
CA LEU A 96 -6.92 15.21 4.64
C LEU A 96 -6.09 14.02 4.15
N CYS A 97 -6.48 12.79 4.49
CA CYS A 97 -5.82 11.58 4.01
C CYS A 97 -5.81 11.49 2.48
N VAL A 98 -6.95 11.76 1.82
CA VAL A 98 -7.05 11.77 0.34
C VAL A 98 -6.09 12.80 -0.24
N VAL A 99 -6.09 14.03 0.28
CA VAL A 99 -5.21 15.10 -0.22
C VAL A 99 -3.74 14.72 -0.08
N VAL A 100 -3.34 14.20 1.08
CA VAL A 100 -1.94 13.79 1.32
C VAL A 100 -1.54 12.66 0.38
N LEU A 101 -2.38 11.63 0.24
CA LEU A 101 -2.10 10.50 -0.64
C LEU A 101 -2.00 10.93 -2.11
N GLU A 102 -2.86 11.84 -2.56
CA GLU A 102 -2.85 12.34 -3.94
C GLU A 102 -1.57 13.17 -4.21
N VAL A 103 -1.16 14.01 -3.27
CA VAL A 103 0.10 14.77 -3.37
C VAL A 103 1.30 13.83 -3.43
N LEU A 104 1.32 12.78 -2.60
CA LEU A 104 2.38 11.77 -2.62
C LEU A 104 2.39 10.97 -3.93
N ALA A 105 1.22 10.58 -4.44
CA ALA A 105 1.08 9.90 -5.72
C ALA A 105 1.60 10.77 -6.87
N TRP A 106 1.19 12.04 -6.92
CA TRP A 106 1.68 13.01 -7.90
C TRP A 106 3.20 13.15 -7.85
N ARG A 107 3.77 13.32 -6.65
CA ARG A 107 5.21 13.48 -6.48
C ARG A 107 5.98 12.21 -6.89
N ALA A 108 5.47 11.04 -6.53
CA ALA A 108 6.06 9.77 -6.94
C ALA A 108 6.00 9.58 -8.47
N GLY A 109 4.89 9.97 -9.11
CA GLY A 109 4.75 9.97 -10.57
C GLY A 109 5.74 10.90 -11.26
N ALA A 110 5.91 12.12 -10.75
CA ALA A 110 6.91 13.07 -11.26
C ALA A 110 8.34 12.52 -11.17
N LEU A 111 8.69 11.90 -10.04
CA LEU A 111 9.99 11.24 -9.85
C LEU A 111 10.16 10.04 -10.81
N THR A 112 9.09 9.27 -11.04
CA THR A 112 9.13 8.14 -11.99
C THR A 112 9.51 8.61 -13.39
N ILE A 113 8.89 9.70 -13.87
CA ILE A 113 9.17 10.25 -15.20
C ILE A 113 10.59 10.82 -15.27
N GLN A 114 11.04 11.48 -14.20
CA GLN A 114 12.38 12.04 -14.09
C GLN A 114 13.45 10.94 -14.16
N GLU A 115 13.32 9.88 -13.35
CA GLU A 115 14.24 8.73 -13.33
C GLU A 115 14.21 7.94 -14.64
N TRP A 116 13.02 7.84 -15.28
CA TRP A 116 12.92 7.26 -16.61
C TRP A 116 13.73 8.04 -17.64
N GLY A 117 13.67 9.38 -17.58
CA GLY A 117 14.42 10.26 -18.48
C GLY A 117 15.94 10.25 -18.24
N PHE A 118 16.38 10.10 -16.99
CA PHE A 118 17.80 9.98 -16.67
C PHE A 118 18.39 8.61 -17.00
N GLY A 119 17.56 7.58 -17.15
CA GLY A 119 18.03 6.21 -17.35
C GLY A 119 18.83 5.70 -16.15
N SER A 120 18.58 6.26 -14.97
CA SER A 120 19.27 5.93 -13.72
C SER A 120 19.00 4.48 -13.35
N VAL A 121 20.09 3.75 -13.13
CA VAL A 121 20.07 2.37 -12.67
C VAL A 121 20.54 2.38 -11.23
N ASP A 122 19.73 1.83 -10.33
CA ASP A 122 20.14 1.64 -8.95
C ASP A 122 21.11 0.45 -8.90
N ILE A 123 22.41 0.74 -8.76
CA ILE A 123 23.46 -0.28 -8.73
C ILE A 123 23.59 -0.77 -7.29
N ARG A 124 22.91 -1.89 -7.00
CA ARG A 124 23.11 -2.62 -5.74
C ARG A 124 23.83 -3.94 -5.98
N SER A 125 23.10 -4.90 -6.52
CA SER A 125 23.58 -6.24 -6.89
C SER A 125 22.94 -6.66 -8.22
N ILE A 126 21.63 -6.39 -8.32
CA ILE A 126 20.82 -6.11 -9.52
C ILE A 126 21.10 -4.77 -10.19
N ALA A 127 21.37 -4.64 -11.49
CA ALA A 127 21.05 -3.41 -12.22
C ALA A 127 19.52 -3.29 -12.37
N ILE A 128 18.84 -2.64 -11.43
CA ILE A 128 17.38 -2.45 -11.47
C ILE A 128 17.08 -1.00 -11.84
N PRO A 129 16.11 -0.74 -12.75
CA PRO A 129 15.77 0.62 -13.11
C PRO A 129 15.21 1.39 -11.92
N GLY A 130 15.77 2.56 -11.59
CA GLY A 130 15.38 3.36 -10.43
C GLY A 130 13.91 3.82 -10.47
N TRP A 131 13.35 3.97 -11.67
CA TRP A 131 11.95 4.37 -11.86
C TRP A 131 10.95 3.33 -11.35
N LEU A 132 11.31 2.05 -11.25
CA LEU A 132 10.37 0.98 -10.89
C LEU A 132 9.82 1.16 -9.47
N ALA A 133 10.67 1.55 -8.52
CA ALA A 133 10.26 1.81 -7.14
C ALA A 133 9.27 2.97 -7.07
N TYR A 134 9.57 4.09 -7.73
CA TYR A 134 8.70 5.26 -7.76
C TYR A 134 7.37 4.99 -8.47
N ALA A 135 7.38 4.18 -9.54
CA ALA A 135 6.18 3.77 -10.25
C ALA A 135 5.25 2.97 -9.34
N LEU A 136 5.81 2.03 -8.58
CA LEU A 136 5.06 1.25 -7.59
C LEU A 136 4.49 2.17 -6.50
N LEU A 137 5.29 3.08 -5.94
CA LEU A 137 4.80 4.06 -4.96
C LEU A 137 3.64 4.91 -5.52
N CYS A 138 3.78 5.42 -6.73
CA CYS A 138 2.75 6.19 -7.42
C CYS A 138 1.44 5.38 -7.53
N ALA A 139 1.54 4.11 -7.96
CA ALA A 139 0.39 3.24 -8.09
C ALA A 139 -0.28 2.95 -6.73
N GLY A 140 0.50 2.65 -5.69
CA GLY A 140 -0.05 2.36 -4.35
C GLY A 140 -0.74 3.55 -3.71
N PHE A 141 -0.09 4.71 -3.70
CA PHE A 141 -0.69 5.92 -3.15
C PHE A 141 -1.91 6.37 -3.94
N GLY A 142 -1.89 6.26 -5.26
CA GLY A 142 -3.06 6.56 -6.09
C GLY A 142 -4.24 5.62 -5.81
N LEU A 143 -4.01 4.31 -5.70
CA LEU A 143 -5.05 3.33 -5.36
C LEU A 143 -5.61 3.55 -3.95
N MET A 144 -4.77 3.88 -2.97
CA MET A 144 -5.21 4.23 -1.63
C MET A 144 -6.01 5.53 -1.60
N GLY A 145 -5.55 6.57 -2.30
CA GLY A 145 -6.25 7.85 -2.41
C GLY A 145 -7.63 7.68 -3.03
N LEU A 146 -7.72 6.90 -4.11
CA LEU A 146 -8.97 6.53 -4.76
C LEU A 146 -9.91 5.79 -3.80
N GLU A 147 -9.38 4.87 -3.00
CA GLU A 147 -10.19 4.13 -2.02
C GLU A 147 -10.82 5.05 -0.97
N PHE A 148 -10.03 5.95 -0.39
CA PHE A 148 -10.55 6.92 0.57
C PHE A 148 -11.52 7.91 -0.08
N LEU A 149 -11.30 8.28 -1.33
CA LEU A 149 -12.21 9.13 -2.09
C LEU A 149 -13.57 8.43 -2.33
N VAL A 150 -13.55 7.17 -2.75
CA VAL A 150 -14.77 6.36 -2.95
C VAL A 150 -15.54 6.22 -1.64
N LYS A 151 -14.85 5.98 -0.52
CA LYS A 151 -15.47 5.95 0.83
C LYS A 151 -16.10 7.27 1.21
N LEU A 152 -15.41 8.39 0.96
CA LEU A 152 -15.93 9.73 1.22
C LEU A 152 -17.20 10.01 0.41
N LEU A 153 -17.20 9.67 -0.89
CA LEU A 153 -18.34 9.85 -1.79
C LEU A 153 -19.55 8.97 -1.43
N ARG A 154 -19.31 7.78 -0.89
CA ARG A 154 -20.38 6.89 -0.40
C ARG A 154 -21.01 7.37 0.90
N GLY A 155 -20.42 8.36 1.57
CA GLY A 155 -20.94 8.88 2.82
C GLY A 155 -20.87 7.87 3.98
N GLU A 156 -20.00 6.86 3.89
CA GLU A 156 -19.75 5.83 4.93
C GLU A 156 -19.04 6.43 6.17
N THR A 157 -19.18 7.73 6.42
CA THR A 157 -18.61 8.42 7.58
C THR A 157 -19.37 8.16 8.89
N ARG A 158 -20.38 7.28 8.88
CA ARG A 158 -21.16 6.96 10.07
C ARG A 158 -20.45 5.86 10.88
N ALA A 159 -19.66 6.30 11.85
CA ALA A 159 -19.30 5.50 13.00
C ALA A 159 -20.56 5.21 13.84
N GLY A 160 -20.74 3.95 14.25
CA GLY A 160 -21.54 3.57 15.42
C GLY A 160 -23.05 3.76 15.32
N GLY A 161 -23.74 2.71 14.89
CA GLY A 161 -25.19 2.62 15.05
C GLY A 161 -25.78 1.30 14.54
N ASP A 162 -25.12 0.17 14.83
CA ASP A 162 -25.79 -1.12 14.95
C ASP A 162 -24.83 -2.11 15.62
N GLY A 163 -25.08 -2.34 16.90
CA GLY A 163 -24.34 -3.24 17.78
C GLY A 163 -25.23 -3.60 18.97
N ALA A 164 -26.48 -3.96 18.68
CA ALA A 164 -27.30 -4.73 19.60
C ALA A 164 -26.99 -6.21 19.37
N HIS A 165 -25.94 -6.71 20.02
CA HIS A 165 -25.75 -8.12 20.36
C HIS A 165 -25.01 -8.21 21.69
#